data_AF-A0A2P2IEX5-F1
#
_entry.id   AF-A0A2P2IEX5-F1
#
_cell.length_a   1.000
_cell.length_b   1.000
_cell.length_c   1.000
_cell.angle_alpha   90.00
_cell.angle_beta   90.00
_cell.angle_gamma   90.00
#
_symmetry.space_group_name_H-M   'P 1'
#
loop_
_entity.id
_entity.type
_entity.pdbx_description
1 polymer ?
#
loop_
_entity_poly.entity_id
_entity_poly.type
_entity_poly.pdbx_seq_one_letter_code
_entity_poly.pdbx_strand_id
1 'polypeptide(L)'
;ALALGNGAVEAVCLPQGETQYSNLKDCTITGWGTLNENAPAVPQRLPRTGAIDVYEMSSCTTSSGYGIFEVTSGMTCAGRLDGRVDTCTGDSGGPLTCLENGRRVLYGITSWGKGCGRRGQPGMYTKVTKFLRWLNQFVR
;
A
#
# COMPACT_ATOMS: atom_id res chain seq x y z
N ALA A 1 9.64 10.81 -14.23
CA ALA A 1 10.57 10.25 -13.23
C ALA A 1 11.92 10.00 -13.91
N LEU A 2 12.86 9.31 -13.28
CA LEU A 2 14.03 8.78 -14.00
C LEU A 2 13.53 7.66 -14.93
N ALA A 3 13.57 7.90 -16.23
CA ALA A 3 13.24 6.90 -17.23
C ALA A 3 14.44 5.94 -17.35
N LEU A 4 14.28 4.72 -16.86
CA LEU A 4 15.25 3.65 -17.02
C LEU A 4 14.80 2.77 -18.19
N GLY A 5 15.10 3.18 -19.44
CA GLY A 5 14.85 2.37 -20.65
C GLY A 5 13.65 2.81 -21.51
N ASN A 6 13.21 1.92 -22.42
CA ASN A 6 12.30 2.17 -23.56
C ASN A 6 10.81 2.48 -23.19
N GLY A 7 10.54 3.20 -22.10
CA GLY A 7 9.18 3.61 -21.72
C GLY A 7 8.32 2.54 -21.04
N ALA A 8 8.78 1.28 -20.96
CA ALA A 8 8.12 0.20 -20.21
C ALA A 8 8.51 0.16 -18.71
N VAL A 9 9.55 0.90 -18.32
CA VAL A 9 10.10 0.93 -16.97
C VAL A 9 10.33 2.37 -16.56
N GLU A 10 9.65 2.79 -15.49
CA GLU A 10 9.78 4.12 -14.91
C GLU A 10 9.77 4.01 -13.38
N ALA A 11 10.60 4.82 -12.72
CA ALA A 11 10.58 4.92 -11.27
C ALA A 11 9.29 5.60 -10.77
N VAL A 12 8.72 5.08 -9.68
CA VAL A 12 7.65 5.77 -8.97
C VAL A 12 8.20 7.02 -8.25
N CYS A 13 7.35 8.02 -8.06
CA CYS A 13 7.75 9.22 -7.30
C CYS A 13 7.70 8.92 -5.80
N LEU A 14 8.60 9.54 -5.03
CA LEU A 14 8.50 9.57 -3.58
C LEU A 14 7.67 10.79 -3.14
N PRO A 15 6.92 10.69 -2.03
CA PRO A 15 6.17 11.81 -1.47
C PRO A 15 7.12 12.92 -1.01
N GLN A 16 6.67 14.17 -1.13
CA GLN A 16 7.45 15.34 -0.72
C GLN A 16 7.00 15.84 0.66
N GLY A 17 7.96 16.04 1.56
CA GLY A 17 7.72 16.57 2.91
C GLY A 17 6.90 15.64 3.81
N GLU A 18 6.32 16.22 4.86
CA GLU A 18 5.34 15.53 5.71
C GLU A 18 3.95 15.62 5.07
N THR A 19 3.73 14.94 3.94
CA THR A 19 2.38 14.82 3.38
C THR A 19 1.47 14.19 4.43
N GLN A 20 0.34 14.83 4.70
CA GLN A 20 -0.65 14.25 5.59
C GLN A 20 -1.33 13.06 4.90
N TYR A 21 -1.42 11.95 5.62
CA TYR A 21 -2.09 10.71 5.17
C TYR A 21 -3.61 10.78 5.40
N SER A 22 -4.15 11.97 5.68
CA SER A 22 -5.56 12.16 6.02
C SER A 22 -6.42 11.91 4.78
N ASN A 23 -6.86 10.66 4.64
CA ASN A 23 -7.80 10.18 3.63
C ASN A 23 -7.32 10.31 2.18
N LEU A 24 -6.10 9.85 1.87
CA LEU A 24 -5.64 9.79 0.47
C LEU A 24 -6.59 8.90 -0.34
N LYS A 25 -7.08 9.46 -1.44
CA LYS A 25 -7.96 8.81 -2.42
C LYS A 25 -7.19 8.49 -3.69
N ASP A 26 -7.84 7.77 -4.59
CA ASP A 26 -7.30 7.38 -5.91
C ASP A 26 -5.98 6.62 -5.80
N CYS A 27 -5.87 5.79 -4.75
CA CYS A 27 -4.73 4.93 -4.55
C CYS A 27 -4.91 3.58 -5.25
N THR A 28 -3.80 2.98 -5.65
CA THR A 28 -3.74 1.74 -6.39
C THR A 28 -2.63 0.87 -5.82
N ILE A 29 -3.01 -0.35 -5.47
CA ILE A 29 -2.08 -1.45 -5.17
C ILE A 29 -1.89 -2.31 -6.41
N THR A 30 -0.71 -2.89 -6.54
CA THR A 30 -0.36 -3.72 -7.71
C THR A 30 0.47 -4.94 -7.30
N GLY A 31 0.14 -6.11 -7.84
CA GLY A 31 0.89 -7.32 -7.52
C GLY A 31 0.40 -8.61 -8.17
N TRP A 32 1.02 -9.72 -7.78
CA TRP A 32 0.77 -11.08 -8.27
C TRP A 32 0.29 -12.03 -7.16
N GLY A 33 -0.05 -11.49 -5.99
CA GLY A 33 -0.51 -12.26 -4.86
C GLY A 33 -1.78 -13.07 -5.15
N THR A 34 -2.08 -13.92 -4.18
CA THR A 34 -3.30 -14.76 -4.18
C THR A 34 -4.56 -13.90 -4.24
N LEU A 35 -5.63 -14.44 -4.85
CA LEU A 35 -6.88 -13.68 -5.07
C LEU A 35 -7.74 -13.52 -3.82
N ASN A 36 -7.51 -14.38 -2.83
CA ASN A 36 -8.13 -14.33 -1.52
C ASN A 36 -7.29 -15.18 -0.55
N GLU A 37 -7.56 -15.03 0.73
CA GLU A 37 -6.78 -15.62 1.82
C GLU A 37 -6.65 -17.16 1.79
N ASN A 38 -7.56 -17.87 1.10
CA ASN A 38 -7.57 -19.33 1.01
C ASN A 38 -7.22 -19.85 -0.39
N ALA A 39 -6.92 -18.97 -1.33
CA ALA A 39 -6.61 -19.35 -2.70
C ALA A 39 -5.17 -19.89 -2.80
N PRO A 40 -4.93 -20.95 -3.60
CA PRO A 40 -3.57 -21.35 -3.92
C PRO A 40 -2.86 -20.24 -4.72
N ALA A 41 -1.54 -20.19 -4.61
CA ALA A 41 -0.73 -19.37 -5.49
C ALA A 41 -0.81 -19.91 -6.92
N VAL A 42 -1.30 -19.09 -7.85
CA VAL A 42 -1.41 -19.45 -9.27
C VAL A 42 -0.56 -18.48 -10.08
N PRO A 43 0.39 -18.95 -10.91
CA PRO A 43 1.17 -18.09 -11.77
C PRO A 43 0.28 -17.21 -12.64
N GLN A 44 0.43 -15.89 -12.56
CA GLN A 44 -0.28 -14.92 -13.41
C GLN A 44 0.71 -14.31 -14.41
N ARG A 45 0.30 -14.18 -15.67
CA ARG A 45 1.12 -13.53 -16.70
C ARG A 45 1.25 -12.02 -16.52
N LEU A 46 0.24 -11.39 -15.92
CA LEU A 46 0.17 -9.94 -15.70
C LEU A 46 -0.14 -9.66 -14.23
N PRO A 47 0.38 -8.55 -13.67
CA PRO A 47 -0.01 -8.12 -12.33
C PRO A 47 -1.45 -7.62 -12.35
N ARG A 48 -2.09 -7.68 -11.19
CA ARG A 48 -3.42 -7.13 -10.95
C ARG A 48 -3.32 -5.79 -10.25
N THR A 49 -4.32 -4.94 -10.46
CA THR A 49 -4.47 -3.65 -9.79
C THR A 49 -5.70 -3.67 -8.89
N GLY A 50 -5.65 -2.96 -7.77
CA GLY A 50 -6.78 -2.74 -6.88
C GLY A 50 -6.88 -1.28 -6.47
N ALA A 51 -8.06 -0.69 -6.61
CA ALA A 51 -8.32 0.68 -6.14
C ALA A 51 -8.69 0.66 -4.65
N ILE A 52 -7.97 1.44 -3.85
CA ILE A 52 -8.14 1.52 -2.40
C ILE A 52 -7.97 2.96 -1.93
N ASP A 53 -8.38 3.21 -0.69
CA ASP A 53 -8.11 4.46 0.00
C ASP A 53 -7.18 4.23 1.18
N VAL A 54 -6.41 5.25 1.55
CA VAL A 54 -5.60 5.27 2.77
C VAL A 54 -6.37 5.99 3.85
N TYR A 55 -6.38 5.46 5.07
CA TYR A 55 -7.10 6.07 6.18
C TYR A 55 -6.17 6.48 7.30
N GLU A 56 -6.68 7.32 8.20
CA GLU A 56 -6.00 7.55 9.47
C GLU A 56 -5.89 6.26 10.27
N MET A 57 -4.77 6.10 10.96
CA MET A 57 -4.44 4.90 11.71
C MET A 57 -5.49 4.60 12.80
N SER A 58 -6.04 5.64 13.42
CA SER A 58 -7.14 5.55 14.40
C SER A 58 -8.37 4.89 13.78
N SER A 59 -8.81 5.35 12.61
CA SER A 59 -9.96 4.80 11.88
C SER A 59 -9.82 3.31 11.56
N CYS A 60 -8.60 2.85 11.34
CA CYS A 60 -8.31 1.44 11.03
C CYS A 60 -8.10 0.56 12.25
N THR A 61 -7.98 1.10 13.45
CA THR A 61 -7.64 0.32 14.66
C THR A 61 -8.80 0.20 15.62
N THR A 62 -9.69 1.20 15.67
CA THR A 62 -10.80 1.24 16.63
C THR A 62 -11.78 0.06 16.51
N SER A 63 -11.96 -0.54 15.32
CA SER A 63 -12.99 -1.58 15.11
C SER A 63 -12.55 -2.76 14.22
N SER A 64 -11.27 -2.85 13.88
CA SER A 64 -10.72 -3.88 12.99
C SER A 64 -10.23 -5.13 13.71
N GLY A 65 -10.12 -5.07 15.04
CA GLY A 65 -9.53 -6.12 15.85
C GLY A 65 -7.99 -6.16 15.81
N TYR A 66 -7.32 -5.15 15.25
CA TYR A 66 -5.87 -4.99 15.40
C TYR A 66 -5.53 -4.66 16.87
N GLY A 67 -4.53 -5.35 17.42
CA GLY A 67 -4.08 -5.14 18.79
C GLY A 67 -3.29 -3.84 18.92
N ILE A 68 -3.38 -3.19 20.09
CA ILE A 68 -2.72 -1.91 20.35
C ILE A 68 -1.18 -1.96 20.19
N PHE A 69 -0.57 -3.13 20.41
CA PHE A 69 0.86 -3.36 20.27
C PHE A 69 1.28 -3.84 18.86
N GLU A 70 0.31 -4.17 17.98
CA GLU A 70 0.59 -4.61 16.62
C GLU A 70 0.84 -3.43 15.66
N VAL A 71 0.43 -2.22 16.06
CA VAL A 71 0.45 -1.02 15.21
C VAL A 71 1.50 -0.04 15.69
N THR A 72 2.32 0.44 14.76
CA THR A 72 3.40 1.40 15.05
C THR A 72 3.27 2.68 14.23
N SER A 73 3.98 3.73 14.62
CA SER A 73 4.03 5.00 13.86
C SER A 73 4.68 4.90 12.47
N GLY A 74 5.34 3.77 12.18
CA GLY A 74 5.90 3.45 10.86
C GLY A 74 4.91 2.77 9.92
N MET A 75 3.66 2.60 10.34
CA MET A 75 2.61 1.94 9.57
C MET A 75 1.53 2.94 9.14
N THR A 76 0.83 2.57 8.09
CA THR A 76 -0.43 3.16 7.65
C THR A 76 -1.36 2.02 7.22
N CYS A 77 -2.65 2.30 7.12
CA CYS A 77 -3.63 1.33 6.70
C CYS A 77 -4.32 1.81 5.43
N ALA A 78 -4.64 0.85 4.56
CA ALA A 78 -5.33 1.15 3.33
C ALA A 78 -6.19 -0.02 2.89
N GLY A 79 -7.27 0.28 2.20
CA GLY A 79 -8.18 -0.74 1.70
C GLY A 79 -9.54 -0.18 1.31
N ARG A 80 -10.42 -1.11 0.97
CA ARG A 80 -11.85 -0.87 0.79
C ARG A 80 -12.59 -1.23 2.07
N LEU A 81 -13.34 -0.29 2.67
CA LEU A 81 -14.04 -0.56 3.95
C LEU A 81 -15.18 -1.59 3.81
N ASP A 82 -15.75 -1.74 2.61
CA ASP A 82 -16.67 -2.83 2.28
C ASP A 82 -15.97 -4.19 2.07
N GLY A 83 -14.64 -4.24 2.23
CA GLY A 83 -13.79 -5.38 1.94
C GLY A 83 -13.56 -5.56 0.43
N ARG A 84 -13.40 -6.80 -0.01
CA ARG A 84 -13.26 -7.25 -1.41
C ARG A 84 -11.94 -6.91 -2.10
N VAL A 85 -11.43 -5.69 -1.95
CA VAL A 85 -10.14 -5.28 -2.55
C VAL A 85 -9.11 -5.06 -1.46
N ASP A 86 -8.03 -5.81 -1.55
CA ASP A 86 -6.91 -5.78 -0.63
C ASP A 86 -5.70 -6.46 -1.27
N THR A 87 -4.53 -6.25 -0.70
CA THR A 87 -3.34 -7.07 -0.98
C THR A 87 -3.45 -8.40 -0.25
N CYS A 88 -2.79 -9.44 -0.76
CA CYS A 88 -2.80 -10.75 -0.11
C CYS A 88 -1.44 -11.44 -0.12
N THR A 89 -1.41 -12.72 0.26
CA THR A 89 -0.18 -13.52 0.28
C THR A 89 0.51 -13.46 -1.08
N GLY A 90 1.79 -13.03 -1.07
CA GLY A 90 2.60 -12.82 -2.25
C GLY A 90 2.74 -11.36 -2.70
N ASP A 91 1.91 -10.45 -2.18
CA ASP A 91 2.00 -9.01 -2.52
C ASP A 91 2.94 -8.22 -1.59
N SER A 92 3.44 -8.81 -0.50
CA SER A 92 4.36 -8.14 0.44
C SER A 92 5.58 -7.54 -0.29
N GLY A 93 5.88 -6.28 0.00
CA GLY A 93 6.88 -5.48 -0.73
C GLY A 93 6.32 -4.74 -1.95
N GLY A 94 5.11 -5.06 -2.40
CA GLY A 94 4.43 -4.41 -3.52
C GLY A 94 3.99 -2.98 -3.21
N PRO A 95 3.85 -2.13 -4.25
CA PRO A 95 3.62 -0.70 -4.07
C PRO A 95 2.15 -0.37 -3.81
N LEU A 96 1.91 0.56 -2.87
CA LEU A 96 0.70 1.35 -2.79
C LEU A 96 1.02 2.75 -3.32
N THR A 97 0.44 3.09 -4.47
CA THR A 97 0.65 4.38 -5.14
C THR A 97 -0.62 5.20 -5.17
N CYS A 98 -0.54 6.51 -4.97
CA CYS A 98 -1.68 7.42 -5.15
C CYS A 98 -1.37 8.40 -6.28
N LEU A 99 -2.41 8.91 -6.94
CA LEU A 99 -2.26 9.94 -7.96
C LEU A 99 -2.15 11.32 -7.30
N GLU A 100 -1.02 11.99 -7.49
CA GLU A 100 -0.77 13.34 -6.99
C GLU A 100 -0.25 14.19 -8.15
N ASN A 101 -0.97 15.27 -8.50
CA ASN A 101 -0.60 16.19 -9.60
C ASN A 101 -0.26 15.47 -10.92
N GLY A 102 -1.04 14.45 -11.27
CA GLY A 102 -0.86 13.65 -12.49
C GLY A 102 0.27 12.63 -12.44
N ARG A 103 0.92 12.41 -11.29
CA ARG A 103 2.03 11.47 -11.10
C ARG A 103 1.68 10.41 -10.07
N ARG A 104 2.20 9.20 -10.25
CA ARG A 104 2.09 8.12 -9.25
C ARG A 104 3.14 8.31 -8.16
N VAL A 105 2.70 8.46 -6.93
CA VAL A 105 3.53 8.67 -5.74
C VAL A 105 3.37 7.48 -4.80
N LEU A 106 4.49 6.94 -4.30
CA LEU A 106 4.53 5.76 -3.43
C LEU A 106 4.28 6.15 -1.98
N TYR A 107 3.08 5.88 -1.47
CA TYR A 107 2.73 6.19 -0.08
C TYR A 107 2.85 5.00 0.86
N GLY A 108 2.78 3.77 0.34
CA GLY A 108 2.82 2.56 1.14
C GLY A 108 3.61 1.45 0.48
N ILE A 109 4.15 0.56 1.33
CA ILE A 109 4.71 -0.73 0.91
C ILE A 109 3.90 -1.82 1.60
N THR A 110 3.37 -2.75 0.83
CA THR A 110 2.53 -3.85 1.32
C THR A 110 3.29 -4.65 2.36
N SER A 111 2.68 -4.88 3.53
CA SER A 111 3.36 -5.56 4.64
C SER A 111 2.56 -6.75 5.15
N TRP A 112 1.39 -6.51 5.77
CA TRP A 112 0.60 -7.55 6.42
C TRP A 112 -0.87 -7.16 6.59
N GLY A 113 -1.71 -8.08 7.06
CA GLY A 113 -3.12 -7.83 7.36
C GLY A 113 -3.76 -9.03 8.06
N LYS A 114 -4.97 -8.85 8.61
CA LYS A 114 -5.78 -9.96 9.15
C LYS A 114 -6.66 -10.53 8.05
N GLY A 115 -6.16 -11.55 7.36
CA GLY A 115 -6.80 -12.07 6.15
C GLY A 115 -6.64 -11.09 4.98
N CYS A 116 -7.43 -11.30 3.92
CA CYS A 116 -7.38 -10.46 2.71
C CYS A 116 -8.78 -10.03 2.31
N GLY A 117 -9.03 -8.72 2.23
CA GLY A 117 -10.29 -8.18 1.69
C GLY A 117 -11.50 -8.41 2.62
N ARG A 118 -11.26 -8.55 3.92
CA ARG A 118 -12.31 -8.67 4.93
C ARG A 118 -12.94 -7.31 5.22
N ARG A 119 -14.26 -7.28 5.38
CA ARG A 119 -15.00 -6.04 5.66
C ARG A 119 -14.52 -5.42 6.98
N GLY A 120 -14.18 -4.14 6.96
CA GLY A 120 -13.66 -3.42 8.14
C GLY A 120 -12.26 -3.82 8.59
N GLN A 121 -11.54 -4.66 7.84
CA GLN A 121 -10.16 -5.06 8.13
C GLN A 121 -9.24 -4.64 6.97
N PRO A 122 -8.86 -3.36 6.89
CA PRO A 122 -7.93 -2.88 5.87
C PRO A 122 -6.53 -3.48 6.09
N GLY A 123 -5.77 -3.62 5.00
CA GLY A 123 -4.38 -4.05 5.04
C GLY A 123 -3.47 -3.01 5.68
N MET A 124 -2.32 -3.47 6.20
CA MET A 124 -1.28 -2.67 6.83
C MET A 124 -0.06 -2.54 5.91
N TYR A 125 0.39 -1.31 5.77
CA TYR A 125 1.46 -0.92 4.87
C TYR A 125 2.53 -0.16 5.64
N THR A 126 3.79 -0.30 5.23
CA THR A 126 4.86 0.58 5.69
C THR A 126 4.59 2.01 5.22
N LYS A 127 4.59 2.98 6.13
CA LYS A 127 4.36 4.40 5.84
C LYS A 127 5.62 5.04 5.25
N VAL A 128 5.68 5.17 3.92
CA VAL A 128 6.90 5.63 3.21
C VAL A 128 7.40 6.99 3.70
N THR A 129 6.52 7.95 4.01
CA THR A 129 6.94 9.26 4.54
C THR A 129 7.75 9.17 5.82
N LYS A 130 7.51 8.17 6.67
CA LYS A 130 8.27 7.94 7.91
C LYS A 130 9.75 7.61 7.63
N PHE A 131 10.04 7.06 6.45
CA PHE A 131 11.36 6.57 6.06
C PHE A 131 12.06 7.43 5.02
N LEU A 132 11.48 8.56 4.58
CA LEU A 132 12.09 9.43 3.56
C LEU A 132 13.50 9.91 3.91
N ARG A 133 13.73 10.27 5.19
CA ARG A 133 15.07 10.69 5.64
C ARG A 133 16.10 9.56 5.45
N TRP A 134 15.71 8.34 5.79
CA TRP A 134 16.56 7.17 5.60
C TRP A 134 16.76 6.87 4.10
N LEU A 135 15.69 6.87 3.29
CA LEU A 135 15.78 6.67 1.84
C LEU A 135 16.74 7.66 1.18
N ASN A 136 16.62 8.95 1.49
CA ASN A 136 17.47 10.01 0.93
C ASN A 136 18.95 9.91 1.35
N GLN A 137 19.28 9.13 2.39
CA GLN A 137 20.67 8.88 2.79
C GLN A 137 21.32 7.77 1.98
N PHE A 138 20.56 6.74 1.59
CA PHE A 138 21.10 5.52 0.98
C PHE A 138 20.83 5.38 -0.51
N VAL A 139 19.78 6.03 -1.02
CA VAL A 139 19.38 6.03 -2.42
C VAL A 139 19.65 7.42 -2.97
N ARG A 140 20.85 7.62 -3.54
CA ARG A 140 21.25 8.83 -4.25
C ARG A 140 21.45 8.52 -5.73
#